data_AF-A0A0V9UIZ5-F1
#
_entry.id   AF-A0A0V9UIZ5-F1
#
_cell.length_a   1.000
_cell.length_b   1.000
_cell.length_c   1.000
_cell.angle_alpha   90.00
_cell.angle_beta   90.00
_cell.angle_gamma   90.00
#
_symmetry.space_group_name_H-M   'P 1'
#
loop_
_entity.id
_entity.type
_entity.pdbx_description
1 polymer ?
#
loop_
_entity_poly.entity_id
_entity_poly.type
_entity_poly.pdbx_seq_one_letter_code
_entity_poly.pdbx_strand_id
1 'polypeptide(L)'
;MAKRATVSDRPRTPRWLRPTIIGVLFAVAFYQMSGWLFHNLKGFLGLLFLAWLFSITIEPIVDRLERFGMRRGAGTGLVLFSLLALTIGFFAVFGTLLFEQIAQLLTTLPDALTRLTDWANRTFDTNFKSGDELLKITPDTLRDLAQRFTPGVLGVLSTLVGALFQILTMLLFVFYMSAEGPQMRRTIASWFPARQQQLIANVWETSVEKAGGYVVSRLILAAAASIFTGIFFLIIGVPYWLPLAIWTGVVSQFIPTLGTYLAIGLPALIAAVQHPLDGVWVIAFGTVYQQVENYVLHPRITARTVSIHPAVAFGSVIVGATLFGPVGALVSVPVVAILQALAESFGHRYELIPEVGGEEPEPDAPELTADNDDYD
;
A
#
# COMPACT_ATOMS: atom_id res chain seq x y z
N MET A 1 10.02 -32.96 88.59
CA MET A 1 10.73 -33.48 87.40
C MET A 1 10.03 -32.96 86.15
N ALA A 2 10.73 -32.16 85.35
CA ALA A 2 10.20 -31.41 84.21
C ALA A 2 10.00 -32.31 82.97
N LYS A 3 8.80 -32.26 82.37
CA LYS A 3 8.45 -32.94 81.12
C LYS A 3 8.87 -32.02 79.96
N ARG A 4 9.91 -32.39 79.21
CA ARG A 4 10.35 -31.67 78.01
C ARG A 4 9.22 -31.71 76.97
N ALA A 5 8.75 -30.53 76.55
CA ALA A 5 7.85 -30.37 75.43
C ALA A 5 8.53 -30.84 74.15
N THR A 6 7.92 -31.81 73.47
CA THR A 6 8.36 -32.35 72.19
C THR A 6 8.18 -31.29 71.10
N VAL A 7 9.25 -31.11 70.35
CA VAL A 7 9.43 -30.16 69.24
C VAL A 7 8.31 -30.29 68.20
N SER A 8 7.81 -29.15 67.75
CA SER A 8 6.74 -28.96 66.76
C SER A 8 6.93 -29.79 65.48
N ASP A 9 5.93 -30.59 65.11
CA ASP A 9 5.77 -31.16 63.77
C ASP A 9 5.45 -30.03 62.78
N ARG A 10 6.46 -29.56 62.04
CA ARG A 10 6.24 -28.61 60.95
C ARG A 10 5.69 -29.38 59.74
N PRO A 11 4.57 -28.96 59.13
CA PRO A 11 4.05 -29.62 57.94
C PRO A 11 5.10 -29.59 56.82
N ARG A 12 5.53 -30.77 56.37
CA ARG A 12 6.51 -30.92 55.28
C ARG A 12 5.85 -30.48 53.97
N THR A 13 6.35 -29.42 53.36
CA THR A 13 5.89 -28.98 52.04
C THR A 13 6.04 -30.11 51.02
N PRO A 14 5.05 -30.37 50.14
CA PRO A 14 5.13 -31.43 49.15
C PRO A 14 6.34 -31.24 48.21
N ARG A 15 7.08 -32.31 47.91
CA ARG A 15 8.31 -32.24 47.09
C ARG A 15 8.07 -31.79 45.64
N TRP A 16 6.85 -31.98 45.13
CA TRP A 16 6.41 -31.52 43.80
C TRP A 16 6.12 -30.01 43.75
N LEU A 17 5.86 -29.37 44.89
CA LEU A 17 5.46 -27.96 44.94
C LEU A 17 6.59 -27.03 44.47
N ARG A 18 7.85 -27.33 44.84
CA ARG A 18 9.02 -26.53 44.46
C ARG A 18 9.29 -26.49 42.94
N PRO A 19 9.40 -27.62 42.22
CA PRO A 19 9.62 -27.60 40.77
C PRO A 19 8.43 -26.99 40.02
N THR A 20 7.20 -27.18 40.49
CA THR A 20 6.02 -26.51 39.91
C THR A 20 6.06 -25.00 40.10
N ILE A 21 6.37 -24.51 41.31
CA ILE A 21 6.52 -23.07 41.56
C ILE A 21 7.63 -22.47 40.70
N ILE A 22 8.79 -23.14 40.60
CA ILE A 22 9.91 -22.67 39.78
C ILE A 22 9.51 -22.66 38.29
N GLY A 23 8.86 -23.70 37.80
CA GLY A 23 8.38 -23.77 36.42
C GLY A 23 7.36 -22.68 36.09
N VAL A 24 6.42 -22.41 37.00
CA VAL A 24 5.44 -21.32 36.84
C VAL A 24 6.12 -19.96 36.86
N LEU A 25 7.04 -19.71 37.79
CA LEU A 25 7.80 -18.45 37.85
C LEU A 25 8.64 -18.24 36.59
N PHE A 26 9.26 -19.31 36.07
CA PHE A 26 10.03 -19.24 34.84
C PHE A 26 9.14 -18.97 33.62
N ALA A 27 7.97 -19.62 33.53
CA ALA A 27 7.01 -19.36 32.46
C ALA A 27 6.47 -17.92 32.51
N VAL A 28 6.17 -17.39 33.71
CA VAL A 28 5.74 -15.99 33.89
C VAL A 28 6.86 -15.02 33.54
N ALA A 29 8.09 -15.28 33.99
CA ALA A 29 9.25 -14.45 33.64
C ALA A 29 9.53 -14.48 32.14
N PHE A 30 9.44 -15.65 31.50
CA PHE A 30 9.60 -15.80 30.06
C PHE A 30 8.51 -15.06 29.28
N TYR A 31 7.24 -15.14 29.71
CA TYR A 31 6.14 -14.40 29.12
C TYR A 31 6.33 -12.88 29.24
N GLN A 32 6.70 -12.38 30.43
CA GLN A 32 6.96 -10.95 30.64
C GLN A 32 8.18 -10.46 29.84
N MET A 33 9.26 -11.24 29.82
CA MET A 33 10.45 -10.92 29.05
C MET A 33 10.14 -10.89 27.54
N SER A 34 9.41 -11.89 27.04
CA SER A 34 8.99 -11.95 25.63
C SER A 34 8.06 -10.79 25.27
N GLY A 35 7.12 -10.44 26.15
CA GLY A 35 6.22 -9.30 25.97
C GLY A 35 6.95 -7.96 25.97
N TRP A 36 7.89 -7.76 26.90
CA TRP A 36 8.77 -6.59 26.94
C TRP A 36 9.63 -6.51 25.68
N LEU A 37 10.27 -7.61 25.28
CA LEU A 37 11.12 -7.66 24.10
C LEU A 37 10.32 -7.35 22.84
N PHE A 38 9.14 -7.96 22.66
CA PHE A 38 8.25 -7.67 21.54
C PHE A 38 7.80 -6.21 21.54
N HIS A 39 7.43 -5.64 22.69
CA HIS A 39 6.99 -4.25 22.76
C HIS A 39 8.08 -3.25 22.35
N ASN A 40 9.33 -3.52 22.73
CA ASN A 40 10.48 -2.68 22.38
C ASN A 40 10.96 -2.92 20.93
N LEU A 41 10.87 -4.16 20.44
CA LEU A 41 11.32 -4.50 19.09
C LEU A 41 10.25 -4.37 18.01
N LYS A 42 8.96 -4.23 18.33
CA LYS A 42 7.88 -4.20 17.32
C LYS A 42 8.11 -3.15 16.24
N GLY A 43 8.66 -1.98 16.60
CA GLY A 43 8.96 -0.91 15.65
C GLY A 43 10.08 -1.30 14.70
N PHE A 44 11.15 -1.90 15.24
CA PHE A 44 12.27 -2.41 14.45
C PHE A 44 11.88 -3.62 13.58
N LEU A 45 11.11 -4.56 14.12
CA LEU A 45 10.57 -5.71 13.37
C LEU A 45 9.63 -5.25 12.25
N GLY A 46 8.80 -4.24 12.51
CA GLY A 46 7.96 -3.61 11.49
C GLY A 46 8.80 -2.96 10.39
N LEU A 47 9.89 -2.26 10.74
CA LEU A 47 10.84 -1.70 9.78
C LEU A 47 11.52 -2.78 8.95
N LEU A 48 11.97 -3.88 9.57
CA LEU A 48 12.56 -5.02 8.86
C LEU A 48 11.56 -5.69 7.92
N PHE A 49 10.32 -5.86 8.35
CA PHE A 49 9.25 -6.43 7.53
C PHE A 49 8.96 -5.54 6.32
N LEU A 50 8.85 -4.23 6.53
CA LEU A 50 8.68 -3.27 5.43
C LEU A 50 9.89 -3.28 4.50
N ALA A 51 11.11 -3.32 5.04
CA ALA A 51 12.32 -3.40 4.23
C ALA A 51 12.38 -4.68 3.38
N TRP A 52 11.99 -5.81 3.95
CA TRP A 52 11.88 -7.08 3.22
C TRP A 52 10.86 -7.00 2.09
N LEU A 53 9.69 -6.41 2.34
CA LEU A 53 8.67 -6.24 1.33
C LEU A 53 9.08 -5.27 0.20
N PHE A 54 9.73 -4.16 0.56
CA PHE A 54 10.32 -3.25 -0.42
C PHE A 54 11.44 -3.92 -1.22
N SER A 55 12.25 -4.79 -0.59
CA SER A 55 13.28 -5.57 -1.26
C SER A 55 12.68 -6.50 -2.32
N ILE A 56 11.64 -7.25 -1.98
CA ILE A 56 10.88 -8.09 -2.93
C ILE A 56 10.29 -7.24 -4.06
N THR A 57 9.80 -6.05 -3.70
CA THR A 57 9.15 -5.14 -4.63
C THR A 57 10.09 -4.64 -5.73
N ILE A 58 11.32 -4.27 -5.36
CA ILE A 58 12.30 -3.75 -6.32
C ILE A 58 13.05 -4.86 -7.06
N GLU A 59 12.96 -6.11 -6.59
CA GLU A 59 13.70 -7.25 -7.13
C GLU A 59 13.51 -7.46 -8.65
N PRO A 60 12.29 -7.37 -9.24
CA PRO A 60 12.13 -7.50 -10.68
C PRO A 60 12.88 -6.43 -11.50
N ILE A 61 13.02 -5.21 -10.94
CA ILE A 61 13.77 -4.12 -11.57
C ILE A 61 15.27 -4.38 -11.44
N VAL A 62 15.72 -4.82 -10.26
CA VAL A 62 17.12 -5.16 -10.00
C VAL A 62 17.56 -6.35 -10.86
N ASP A 63 16.76 -7.40 -10.96
CA ASP A 63 17.02 -8.57 -11.81
C ASP A 63 17.13 -8.17 -13.29
N ARG A 64 16.31 -7.21 -13.75
CA ARG A 64 16.40 -6.68 -15.11
C ARG A 64 17.71 -5.92 -15.33
N LEU A 65 18.15 -5.11 -14.37
CA LEU A 65 19.44 -4.42 -14.42
C LEU A 65 20.62 -5.40 -14.36
N GLU A 66 20.50 -6.47 -13.58
CA GLU A 66 21.49 -7.55 -13.50
C GLU A 66 21.63 -8.28 -14.85
N ARG A 67 20.51 -8.55 -15.53
CA ARG A 67 20.49 -9.12 -16.89
C ARG A 67 21.15 -8.20 -17.93
N PHE A 68 21.18 -6.88 -17.69
CA PHE A 68 21.92 -5.92 -18.52
C PHE A 68 23.42 -5.81 -18.15
N GLY A 69 23.93 -6.68 -17.26
CA GLY A 69 25.34 -6.78 -16.91
C GLY A 69 25.75 -5.95 -15.69
N MET A 70 24.80 -5.31 -14.99
CA MET A 70 25.11 -4.53 -13.79
C MET A 70 25.28 -5.45 -12.57
N ARG A 71 26.29 -5.21 -11.73
CA ARG A 71 26.45 -5.97 -10.47
C ARG A 71 25.22 -5.74 -9.60
N ARG A 72 24.66 -6.80 -9.00
CA ARG A 72 23.40 -6.74 -8.25
C ARG A 72 23.34 -5.62 -7.21
N GLY A 73 24.39 -5.43 -6.42
CA GLY A 73 24.48 -4.32 -5.45
C GLY A 73 24.46 -2.92 -6.08
N ALA A 74 25.07 -2.73 -7.26
CA ALA A 74 24.97 -1.48 -8.00
C ALA A 74 23.55 -1.29 -8.59
N GLY A 75 22.93 -2.38 -9.05
CA GLY A 75 21.51 -2.46 -9.42
C GLY A 75 20.59 -1.94 -8.34
N THR A 76 20.68 -2.55 -7.16
CA THR A 76 19.91 -2.15 -5.98
C THR A 76 20.17 -0.70 -5.60
N GLY A 77 21.44 -0.27 -5.55
CA GLY A 77 21.81 1.11 -5.22
C GLY A 77 21.21 2.13 -6.19
N LEU A 78 21.25 1.84 -7.50
CA LEU A 78 20.68 2.71 -8.52
C LEU A 78 19.16 2.81 -8.39
N VAL A 79 18.45 1.70 -8.15
CA VAL A 79 16.99 1.72 -7.96
C VAL A 79 16.60 2.51 -6.72
N LEU A 80 17.26 2.26 -5.59
CA LEU A 80 16.97 2.97 -4.34
C LEU A 80 17.28 4.45 -4.42
N PHE A 81 18.43 4.82 -5.01
CA PHE A 81 18.78 6.21 -5.24
C PHE A 81 17.77 6.89 -6.17
N SER A 82 17.36 6.23 -7.26
CA SER A 82 16.36 6.76 -8.20
C SER A 82 15.01 6.99 -7.51
N LEU A 83 14.53 6.03 -6.70
CA LEU A 83 13.30 6.16 -5.93
C LEU A 83 13.38 7.30 -4.91
N LEU A 84 14.52 7.41 -4.21
CA LEU A 84 14.74 8.48 -3.24
C LEU A 84 14.78 9.84 -3.92
N ALA A 85 15.49 9.97 -5.04
CA ALA A 85 15.58 11.20 -5.82
C ALA A 85 14.22 11.61 -6.39
N LEU A 86 13.44 10.67 -6.92
CA LEU A 86 12.07 10.92 -7.38
C LEU A 86 11.17 11.37 -6.25
N THR A 87 11.27 10.74 -5.08
CA THR A 87 10.45 11.08 -3.90
C THR A 87 10.81 12.48 -3.38
N ILE A 88 12.09 12.77 -3.18
CA ILE A 88 12.57 14.09 -2.74
C ILE A 88 12.21 15.15 -3.77
N GLY A 89 12.43 14.89 -5.07
CA GLY A 89 12.09 15.80 -6.15
C GLY A 89 10.58 16.09 -6.20
N PHE A 90 9.75 15.06 -6.07
CA PHE A 90 8.30 15.21 -5.99
C PHE A 90 7.91 16.11 -4.82
N PHE A 91 8.34 15.81 -3.58
CA PHE A 91 7.99 16.63 -2.42
C PHE A 91 8.61 18.03 -2.43
N ALA A 92 9.78 18.22 -3.05
CA ALA A 92 10.38 19.53 -3.18
C ALA A 92 9.57 20.45 -4.10
N VAL A 93 9.09 19.94 -5.24
CA VAL A 93 8.31 20.73 -6.21
C VAL A 93 6.83 20.79 -5.82
N PHE A 94 6.26 19.68 -5.36
CA PHE A 94 4.86 19.59 -4.98
C PHE A 94 4.58 20.15 -3.57
N GLY A 95 5.54 20.04 -2.64
CA GLY A 95 5.37 20.53 -1.28
C GLY A 95 5.18 22.04 -1.23
N THR A 96 6.06 22.80 -1.91
CA THR A 96 5.93 24.26 -2.02
C THR A 96 4.62 24.64 -2.70
N LEU A 97 4.28 23.97 -3.80
CA LEU A 97 3.02 24.15 -4.51
C LEU A 97 1.80 23.96 -3.61
N LEU A 98 1.75 22.85 -2.86
CA LEU A 98 0.59 22.49 -2.07
C LEU A 98 0.36 23.52 -0.95
N PHE A 99 1.42 24.04 -0.32
CA PHE A 99 1.30 25.11 0.66
C PHE A 99 0.79 26.41 0.05
N GLU A 100 1.38 26.86 -1.06
CA GLU A 100 0.96 28.07 -1.76
C GLU A 100 -0.51 27.95 -2.24
N GLN A 101 -0.89 26.77 -2.75
CA GLN A 101 -2.20 26.57 -3.38
C GLN A 101 -3.28 26.36 -2.34
N ILE A 102 -3.00 25.68 -1.23
CA ILE A 102 -3.96 25.61 -0.12
C ILE A 102 -4.16 27.00 0.47
N ALA A 103 -3.09 27.78 0.69
CA ALA A 103 -3.22 29.14 1.20
C ALA A 103 -3.99 30.04 0.23
N GLN A 104 -3.70 29.96 -1.07
CA GLN A 104 -4.40 30.71 -2.10
C GLN A 104 -5.84 30.25 -2.27
N LEU A 105 -6.09 28.95 -2.27
CA LEU A 105 -7.44 28.38 -2.35
C LEU A 105 -8.26 28.82 -1.15
N LEU A 106 -7.73 28.73 0.07
CA LEU A 106 -8.45 29.16 1.28
C LEU A 106 -8.78 30.66 1.28
N THR A 107 -7.93 31.50 0.68
CA THR A 107 -8.15 32.95 0.58
C THR A 107 -9.05 33.34 -0.60
N THR A 108 -9.05 32.55 -1.68
CA THR A 108 -9.84 32.82 -2.90
C THR A 108 -11.12 31.96 -3.01
N LEU A 109 -11.31 30.99 -2.12
CA LEU A 109 -12.48 30.11 -2.08
C LEU A 109 -13.81 30.88 -2.09
N PRO A 110 -13.98 31.93 -1.25
CA PRO A 110 -15.24 32.68 -1.21
C PRO A 110 -15.54 33.37 -2.55
N ASP A 111 -14.51 33.98 -3.15
CA ASP A 111 -14.61 34.63 -4.45
C ASP A 111 -14.87 33.61 -5.57
N ALA A 112 -14.19 32.47 -5.56
CA ALA A 112 -14.36 31.42 -6.54
C ALA A 112 -15.78 30.83 -6.52
N LEU A 113 -16.33 30.61 -5.32
CA LEU A 113 -17.71 30.16 -5.16
C LEU A 113 -18.72 31.20 -5.61
N THR A 114 -18.45 32.48 -5.32
CA THR A 114 -19.30 33.57 -5.81
C THR A 114 -19.31 33.63 -7.34
N ARG A 115 -18.14 33.52 -7.99
CA ARG A 115 -18.03 33.46 -9.46
C ARG A 115 -18.72 32.23 -10.05
N LEU A 116 -18.59 31.07 -9.41
CA LEU A 116 -19.22 29.83 -9.85
C LEU A 116 -20.75 29.94 -9.74
N THR A 117 -21.25 30.45 -8.61
CA THR A 117 -22.67 30.71 -8.38
C THR A 117 -23.21 31.72 -9.41
N ASP A 118 -22.50 32.81 -9.67
CA ASP A 118 -22.89 33.81 -10.66
C ASP A 118 -22.91 33.23 -12.08
N TRP A 119 -21.91 32.43 -12.44
CA TRP A 119 -21.87 31.74 -13.72
C TRP A 119 -23.02 30.74 -13.87
N ALA A 120 -23.29 29.93 -12.84
CA ALA A 120 -24.38 28.96 -12.83
C ALA A 120 -25.75 29.65 -12.94
N ASN A 121 -25.96 30.71 -12.15
CA ASN A 121 -27.18 31.52 -12.19
C ASN A 121 -27.41 32.14 -13.58
N ARG A 122 -26.36 32.63 -14.24
CA ARG A 122 -26.46 33.17 -15.60
C ARG A 122 -26.66 32.10 -16.68
N THR A 123 -26.06 30.92 -16.50
CA THR A 123 -26.06 29.87 -17.54
C THR A 123 -27.31 29.00 -17.48
N PHE A 124 -27.81 28.73 -16.27
CA PHE A 124 -28.93 27.81 -16.04
C PHE A 124 -30.19 28.50 -15.50
N ASP A 125 -30.20 29.85 -15.46
CA ASP A 125 -31.31 30.68 -14.94
C ASP A 125 -31.75 30.29 -13.52
N THR A 126 -30.76 30.02 -12.66
CA THR A 126 -30.96 29.65 -11.24
C THR A 126 -30.73 30.84 -10.31
N ASN A 127 -31.17 30.71 -9.05
CA ASN A 127 -30.95 31.71 -7.98
C ASN A 127 -30.27 31.08 -6.75
N PHE A 128 -29.08 30.52 -6.96
CA PHE A 128 -28.25 30.06 -5.84
C PHE A 128 -27.68 31.25 -5.06
N LYS A 129 -27.61 31.13 -3.73
CA LYS A 129 -27.02 32.13 -2.83
C LYS A 129 -25.50 32.15 -2.93
N SER A 130 -24.90 33.33 -2.75
CA SER A 130 -23.45 33.58 -2.87
C SER A 130 -22.63 32.83 -1.79
N GLY A 131 -21.33 32.63 -2.07
CA GLY A 131 -20.43 31.81 -1.25
C GLY A 131 -20.28 32.25 0.22
N ASP A 132 -20.45 33.55 0.50
CA ASP A 132 -20.29 34.13 1.83
C ASP A 132 -21.37 33.66 2.84
N GLU A 133 -22.61 33.44 2.40
CA GLU A 133 -23.68 32.90 3.26
C GLU A 133 -23.57 31.38 3.46
N LEU A 134 -22.98 30.65 2.51
CA LEU A 134 -22.93 29.19 2.47
C LEU A 134 -21.86 28.58 3.38
N LEU A 135 -20.71 29.24 3.54
CA LEU A 135 -19.56 28.62 4.21
C LEU A 135 -19.19 29.20 5.58
N LYS A 136 -19.69 30.39 5.97
CA LYS A 136 -19.36 31.05 7.25
C LYS A 136 -17.87 30.92 7.64
N ILE A 137 -16.96 31.06 6.66
CA ILE A 137 -15.53 30.99 6.92
C ILE A 137 -15.11 32.31 7.54
N THR A 138 -14.89 32.31 8.85
CA THR A 138 -14.41 33.49 9.59
C THR A 138 -12.88 33.60 9.45
N PRO A 139 -12.30 34.80 9.42
CA PRO A 139 -10.85 34.99 9.48
C PRO A 139 -10.17 34.24 10.63
N ASP A 140 -10.86 34.05 11.74
CA ASP A 140 -10.37 33.28 12.90
C ASP A 140 -10.23 31.78 12.60
N THR A 141 -11.11 31.19 11.77
CA THR A 141 -11.05 29.78 11.37
C THR A 141 -9.85 29.53 10.46
N LEU A 142 -9.55 30.48 9.56
CA LEU A 142 -8.35 30.47 8.72
C LEU A 142 -7.08 30.63 9.55
N ARG A 143 -7.11 31.50 10.58
CA ARG A 143 -5.99 31.73 11.48
C ARG A 143 -5.69 30.52 12.37
N ASP A 144 -6.72 29.87 12.92
CA ASP A 144 -6.57 28.66 13.74
C ASP A 144 -6.06 27.48 12.89
N LEU A 145 -6.54 27.35 11.65
CA LEU A 145 -6.05 26.35 10.70
C LEU A 145 -4.58 26.60 10.34
N ALA A 146 -4.21 27.85 10.02
CA ALA A 146 -2.83 28.24 9.73
C ALA A 146 -1.90 28.01 10.94
N GLN A 147 -2.36 28.26 12.17
CA GLN A 147 -1.60 28.00 13.39
C GLN A 147 -1.42 26.49 13.65
N ARG A 148 -2.42 25.66 13.35
CA ARG A 148 -2.30 24.19 13.41
C ARG A 148 -1.32 23.63 12.39
N PHE A 149 -1.17 24.29 11.25
CA PHE A 149 -0.20 23.95 10.19
C PHE A 149 1.14 24.70 10.28
N THR A 150 1.34 25.53 11.31
CA THR A 150 2.65 26.15 11.60
C THR A 150 3.31 25.35 12.72
N PRO A 151 4.02 24.25 12.40
CA PRO A 151 4.70 23.50 13.43
C PRO A 151 5.88 24.32 14.00
N GLY A 152 6.10 24.24 15.31
CA GLY A 152 7.23 24.89 15.96
C GLY A 152 8.56 24.36 15.42
N VAL A 153 9.45 25.26 14.97
CA VAL A 153 10.70 24.97 14.24
C VAL A 153 11.55 23.88 14.91
N LEU A 154 11.64 23.87 16.24
CA LEU A 154 12.45 22.91 17.01
C LEU A 154 11.85 21.49 17.05
N GLY A 155 10.52 21.37 17.08
CA GLY A 155 9.84 20.07 17.05
C GLY A 155 9.82 19.42 15.67
N VAL A 156 9.80 20.24 14.61
CA VAL A 156 9.96 19.78 13.23
C VAL A 156 11.35 19.18 13.05
N LEU A 157 12.40 19.88 13.49
CA LEU A 157 13.77 19.46 13.26
C LEU A 157 14.08 18.10 13.91
N SER A 158 13.66 17.87 15.16
CA SER A 158 13.84 16.59 15.83
C SER A 158 13.07 15.45 15.15
N THR A 159 11.85 15.72 14.69
CA THR A 159 11.02 14.75 13.95
C THR A 159 11.64 14.40 12.59
N LEU A 160 12.15 15.39 11.87
CA LEU A 160 12.81 15.20 10.58
C LEU A 160 14.11 14.39 10.71
N VAL A 161 14.92 14.67 11.73
CA VAL A 161 16.15 13.90 11.99
C VAL A 161 15.80 12.44 12.32
N GLY A 162 14.81 12.21 13.20
CA GLY A 162 14.35 10.86 13.52
C GLY A 162 13.82 10.11 12.30
N ALA A 163 12.98 10.76 11.49
CA ALA A 163 12.45 10.20 10.25
C ALA A 163 13.57 9.90 9.23
N LEU A 164 14.56 10.78 9.10
CA LEU A 164 15.71 10.57 8.23
C LEU A 164 16.49 9.33 8.64
N PHE A 165 16.82 9.19 9.92
CA PHE A 165 17.49 7.99 10.43
C PHE A 165 16.66 6.72 10.18
N GLN A 166 15.34 6.78 10.37
CA GLN A 166 14.46 5.65 10.13
C GLN A 166 14.40 5.26 8.65
N ILE A 167 14.28 6.23 7.75
CA ILE A 167 14.30 6.03 6.29
C ILE A 167 15.65 5.47 5.85
N LEU A 168 16.76 6.05 6.29
CA LEU A 168 18.10 5.55 5.95
C LEU A 168 18.32 4.13 6.45
N THR A 169 17.88 3.82 7.68
CA THR A 169 17.94 2.48 8.24
C THR A 169 17.11 1.50 7.40
N MET A 170 15.87 1.87 7.04
CA MET A 170 15.02 1.07 6.17
C MET A 170 15.68 0.83 4.81
N LEU A 171 16.15 1.89 4.15
CA LEU A 171 16.83 1.80 2.84
C LEU A 171 18.09 0.93 2.92
N LEU A 172 18.84 0.98 4.02
CA LEU A 172 20.00 0.13 4.25
C LEU A 172 19.59 -1.35 4.31
N PHE A 173 18.53 -1.69 5.03
CA PHE A 173 18.02 -3.07 5.07
C PHE A 173 17.47 -3.52 3.71
N VAL A 174 16.72 -2.65 3.01
CA VAL A 174 16.28 -2.95 1.64
C VAL A 174 17.48 -3.21 0.74
N PHE A 175 18.54 -2.39 0.87
CA PHE A 175 19.77 -2.55 0.09
C PHE A 175 20.40 -3.92 0.33
N TYR A 176 20.69 -4.29 1.58
CA TYR A 176 21.30 -5.58 1.88
C TYR A 176 20.42 -6.76 1.47
N MET A 177 19.13 -6.73 1.79
CA MET A 177 18.19 -7.81 1.45
C MET A 177 18.04 -7.99 -0.06
N SER A 178 18.06 -6.92 -0.84
CA SER A 178 17.92 -6.98 -2.30
C SER A 178 19.23 -7.35 -2.98
N ALA A 179 20.34 -6.73 -2.56
CA ALA A 179 21.68 -6.98 -3.10
C ALA A 179 22.13 -8.43 -2.84
N GLU A 180 21.83 -8.98 -1.67
CA GLU A 180 22.16 -10.36 -1.28
C GLU A 180 20.98 -11.33 -1.41
N GLY A 181 19.88 -10.92 -2.07
CA GLY A 181 18.65 -11.69 -2.21
C GLY A 181 18.82 -13.17 -2.60
N PRO A 182 19.65 -13.52 -3.62
CA PRO A 182 19.87 -14.91 -4.01
C PRO A 182 20.56 -15.72 -2.91
N GLN A 183 21.47 -15.08 -2.15
CA GLN A 183 22.20 -15.71 -1.07
C GLN A 183 21.32 -15.88 0.17
N MET A 184 20.45 -14.90 0.45
CA MET A 184 19.41 -14.99 1.45
C MET A 184 18.42 -16.12 1.14
N ARG A 185 17.93 -16.23 -0.10
CA ARG A 185 17.06 -17.33 -0.56
C ARG A 185 17.72 -18.70 -0.36
N ARG A 186 19.00 -18.84 -0.75
CA ARG A 186 19.78 -20.08 -0.56
C ARG A 186 19.95 -20.44 0.91
N THR A 187 20.22 -19.45 1.75
CA THR A 187 20.43 -19.64 3.19
C THR A 187 19.14 -20.04 3.89
N ILE A 188 18.01 -19.42 3.54
CA ILE A 188 16.70 -19.81 4.06
C ILE A 188 16.34 -21.22 3.61
N ALA A 189 16.53 -21.54 2.33
CA ALA A 189 16.24 -22.87 1.79
C ALA A 189 17.08 -23.98 2.43
N SER A 190 18.34 -23.70 2.83
CA SER A 190 19.22 -24.70 3.43
C SER A 190 18.80 -25.16 4.82
N TRP A 191 17.91 -24.42 5.49
CA TRP A 191 17.35 -24.80 6.79
C TRP A 191 16.28 -25.89 6.68
N PHE A 192 15.85 -26.25 5.46
CA PHE A 192 14.78 -27.20 5.22
C PHE A 192 15.26 -28.47 4.48
N PRO A 193 14.60 -29.62 4.70
CA PRO A 193 14.87 -30.85 3.94
C PRO A 193 14.67 -30.66 2.43
N ALA A 194 15.41 -31.44 1.62
CA ALA A 194 15.42 -31.32 0.15
C ALA A 194 14.02 -31.28 -0.50
N ARG A 195 13.05 -32.07 0.01
CA ARG A 195 11.66 -32.09 -0.50
C ARG A 195 10.94 -30.74 -0.36
N GLN A 196 11.29 -29.93 0.64
CA GLN A 196 10.67 -28.63 0.92
C GLN A 196 11.41 -27.47 0.26
N GLN A 197 12.66 -27.66 -0.18
CA GLN A 197 13.46 -26.60 -0.82
C GLN A 197 12.84 -26.10 -2.11
N GLN A 198 12.28 -27.00 -2.94
CA GLN A 198 11.55 -26.61 -4.16
C GLN A 198 10.30 -25.81 -3.83
N LEU A 199 9.53 -26.21 -2.82
CA LEU A 199 8.34 -25.47 -2.39
C LEU A 199 8.70 -24.04 -1.95
N ILE A 200 9.75 -23.89 -1.12
CA ILE A 200 10.22 -22.57 -0.66
C ILE A 200 10.72 -21.72 -1.83
N ALA A 201 11.47 -22.33 -2.75
CA ALA A 201 11.94 -21.66 -3.95
C ALA A 201 10.76 -21.14 -4.80
N ASN A 202 9.72 -21.95 -4.99
CA ASN A 202 8.53 -21.58 -5.75
C ASN A 202 7.72 -20.50 -5.05
N VAL A 203 7.53 -20.60 -3.72
CA VAL A 203 6.84 -19.60 -2.91
C VAL A 203 7.55 -18.25 -2.99
N TRP A 204 8.89 -18.24 -2.89
CA TRP A 204 9.69 -17.03 -3.02
C TRP A 204 9.47 -16.37 -4.39
N GLU A 205 9.64 -17.13 -5.46
CA GLU A 205 9.53 -16.64 -6.83
C GLU A 205 8.12 -16.14 -7.15
N THR A 206 7.10 -16.88 -6.73
CA THR A 206 5.70 -16.47 -6.84
C THR A 206 5.44 -15.20 -6.05
N SER A 207 6.01 -15.04 -4.86
CA SER A 207 5.86 -13.82 -4.04
C SER A 207 6.48 -12.61 -4.71
N VAL A 208 7.67 -12.77 -5.32
CA VAL A 208 8.35 -11.72 -6.09
C VAL A 208 7.55 -11.33 -7.33
N GLU A 209 7.09 -12.32 -8.10
CA GLU A 209 6.29 -12.08 -9.31
C GLU A 209 4.97 -11.37 -8.96
N LYS A 210 4.29 -11.81 -7.91
CA LYS A 210 3.00 -11.26 -7.49
C LYS A 210 3.13 -9.87 -6.86
N ALA A 211 3.97 -9.71 -5.84
CA ALA A 211 4.11 -8.45 -5.11
C ALA A 211 4.94 -7.42 -5.88
N GLY A 212 6.10 -7.82 -6.39
CA GLY A 212 6.96 -6.96 -7.18
C GLY A 212 6.33 -6.61 -8.53
N GLY A 213 5.72 -7.59 -9.21
CA GLY A 213 4.95 -7.34 -10.42
C GLY A 213 3.82 -6.33 -10.18
N TYR A 214 3.04 -6.47 -9.11
CA TYR A 214 1.97 -5.53 -8.77
C TYR A 214 2.47 -4.08 -8.65
N VAL A 215 3.56 -3.85 -7.89
CA VAL A 215 4.09 -2.50 -7.70
C VAL A 215 4.68 -1.96 -9.01
N VAL A 216 5.39 -2.78 -9.77
CA VAL A 216 5.91 -2.38 -11.09
C VAL A 216 4.76 -1.99 -12.04
N SER A 217 3.66 -2.76 -12.07
CA SER A 217 2.47 -2.41 -12.84
C SER A 217 1.90 -1.05 -12.40
N ARG A 218 1.80 -0.79 -11.09
CA ARG A 218 1.35 0.51 -10.56
C ARG A 218 2.29 1.66 -10.90
N LEU A 219 3.61 1.45 -10.87
CA LEU A 219 4.58 2.47 -11.28
C LEU A 219 4.46 2.80 -12.76
N ILE A 220 4.28 1.80 -13.62
CA ILE A 220 4.08 2.01 -15.07
C ILE A 220 2.78 2.77 -15.33
N LEU A 221 1.67 2.36 -14.67
CA LEU A 221 0.39 3.05 -14.78
C LEU A 221 0.47 4.49 -14.25
N ALA A 222 1.19 4.72 -13.14
CA ALA A 222 1.36 6.05 -12.56
C ALA A 222 2.17 6.95 -13.49
N ALA A 223 3.21 6.41 -14.12
CA ALA A 223 4.00 7.11 -15.12
C ALA A 223 3.15 7.46 -16.36
N ALA A 224 2.38 6.49 -16.88
CA ALA A 224 1.47 6.73 -18.00
C ALA A 224 0.46 7.83 -17.67
N ALA A 225 -0.24 7.73 -16.52
CA ALA A 225 -1.18 8.71 -16.04
C ALA A 225 -0.53 10.10 -15.89
N SER A 226 0.66 10.17 -15.30
CA SER A 226 1.40 11.43 -15.18
C SER A 226 1.75 12.05 -16.54
N ILE A 227 2.15 11.23 -17.52
CA ILE A 227 2.51 11.73 -18.85
C ILE A 227 1.27 12.23 -19.60
N PHE A 228 0.21 11.41 -19.70
CA PHE A 228 -1.00 11.77 -20.45
C PHE A 228 -1.69 12.99 -19.83
N THR A 229 -1.82 13.01 -18.51
CA THR A 229 -2.44 14.14 -17.81
C THR A 229 -1.55 15.38 -17.86
N GLY A 230 -0.22 15.23 -17.80
CA GLY A 230 0.72 16.35 -17.92
C GLY A 230 0.70 17.00 -19.28
N ILE A 231 0.64 16.21 -20.36
CA ILE A 231 0.47 16.73 -21.72
C ILE A 231 -0.84 17.50 -21.83
N PHE A 232 -1.93 16.93 -21.29
CA PHE A 232 -3.23 17.60 -21.30
C PHE A 232 -3.20 18.94 -20.54
N PHE A 233 -2.73 18.94 -19.30
CA PHE A 233 -2.61 20.17 -18.48
C PHE A 233 -1.74 21.23 -19.13
N LEU A 234 -0.66 20.83 -19.82
CA LEU A 234 0.19 21.75 -20.57
C LEU A 234 -0.57 22.39 -21.74
N ILE A 235 -1.38 21.62 -22.47
CA ILE A 235 -2.18 22.12 -23.61
C ILE A 235 -3.23 23.13 -23.17
N ILE A 236 -3.97 22.83 -22.10
CA ILE A 236 -5.01 23.73 -21.59
C ILE A 236 -4.45 24.88 -20.73
N GLY A 237 -3.14 24.91 -20.50
CA GLY A 237 -2.48 25.99 -19.77
C GLY A 237 -2.69 25.97 -18.26
N VAL A 238 -2.96 24.80 -17.67
CA VAL A 238 -3.15 24.68 -16.22
C VAL A 238 -1.85 25.03 -15.49
N PRO A 239 -1.90 25.92 -14.49
CA PRO A 239 -0.73 26.28 -13.71
C PRO A 239 -0.18 25.05 -12.98
N TYR A 240 1.14 24.95 -12.87
CA TYR A 240 1.78 23.81 -12.20
C TYR A 240 1.37 22.44 -12.79
N TRP A 241 1.18 22.40 -14.11
CA TRP A 241 0.83 21.19 -14.85
C TRP A 241 1.69 19.97 -14.47
N LEU A 242 3.00 20.15 -14.28
CA LEU A 242 3.92 19.04 -14.02
C LEU A 242 3.71 18.43 -12.62
N PRO A 243 3.76 19.19 -11.50
CA PRO A 243 3.46 18.64 -10.19
C PRO A 243 2.05 18.04 -10.08
N LEU A 244 1.05 18.69 -10.68
CA LEU A 244 -0.32 18.20 -10.67
C LEU A 244 -0.46 16.89 -11.45
N ALA A 245 0.24 16.74 -12.57
CA ALA A 245 0.22 15.51 -13.32
C ALA A 245 0.88 14.35 -12.58
N ILE A 246 2.03 14.60 -11.92
CA ILE A 246 2.68 13.59 -11.07
C ILE A 246 1.77 13.22 -9.89
N TRP A 247 1.11 14.21 -9.26
CA TRP A 247 0.08 13.96 -8.26
C TRP A 247 -1.02 13.04 -8.79
N THR A 248 -1.61 13.37 -9.95
CA THR A 248 -2.66 12.57 -10.56
C THR A 248 -2.21 11.13 -10.79
N GLY A 249 -1.01 10.92 -11.34
CA GLY A 249 -0.48 9.59 -11.58
C GLY A 249 -0.20 8.80 -10.30
N VAL A 250 0.46 9.41 -9.30
CA VAL A 250 0.78 8.71 -8.05
C VAL A 250 -0.48 8.40 -7.24
N VAL A 251 -1.36 9.38 -7.07
CA VAL A 251 -2.55 9.25 -6.21
C VAL A 251 -3.57 8.29 -6.82
N SER A 252 -3.75 8.29 -8.13
CA SER A 252 -4.67 7.37 -8.80
C SER A 252 -4.27 5.91 -8.66
N GLN A 253 -2.96 5.62 -8.59
CA GLN A 253 -2.45 4.25 -8.57
C GLN A 253 -2.26 3.67 -7.17
N PHE A 254 -1.87 4.50 -6.20
CA PHE A 254 -1.48 4.03 -4.87
C PHE A 254 -2.56 4.23 -3.80
N ILE A 255 -3.67 4.90 -4.12
CA ILE A 255 -4.85 5.00 -3.24
C ILE A 255 -6.02 4.23 -3.88
N PRO A 256 -6.33 3.00 -3.44
CA PRO A 256 -7.45 2.24 -3.99
C PRO A 256 -8.78 2.95 -3.79
N THR A 257 -9.71 2.76 -4.75
CA THR A 257 -11.10 3.26 -4.81
C THR A 257 -11.28 4.78 -4.80
N LEU A 258 -10.58 5.48 -3.91
CA LEU A 258 -10.64 6.94 -3.75
C LEU A 258 -9.58 7.68 -4.59
N GLY A 259 -8.49 7.00 -4.96
CA GLY A 259 -7.34 7.62 -5.60
C GLY A 259 -7.70 8.34 -6.88
N THR A 260 -8.50 7.76 -7.76
CA THR A 260 -8.88 8.42 -9.02
C THR A 260 -9.66 9.71 -8.79
N TYR A 261 -10.57 9.74 -7.81
CA TYR A 261 -11.33 10.93 -7.48
C TYR A 261 -10.45 12.03 -6.88
N LEU A 262 -9.53 11.67 -5.98
CA LEU A 262 -8.56 12.62 -5.39
C LEU A 262 -7.53 13.10 -6.42
N ALA A 263 -7.12 12.22 -7.32
CA ALA A 263 -6.14 12.47 -8.38
C ALA A 263 -6.65 13.46 -9.42
N ILE A 264 -7.95 13.41 -9.76
CA ILE A 264 -8.60 14.32 -10.72
C ILE A 264 -9.15 15.55 -10.01
N GLY A 265 -9.74 15.39 -8.83
CA GLY A 265 -10.47 16.43 -8.12
C GLY A 265 -9.60 17.62 -7.72
N LEU A 266 -8.39 17.38 -7.21
CA LEU A 266 -7.48 18.46 -6.82
C LEU A 266 -7.03 19.31 -8.03
N PRO A 267 -6.50 18.72 -9.13
CA PRO A 267 -6.19 19.48 -10.34
C PRO A 267 -7.41 20.18 -10.95
N ALA A 268 -8.58 19.54 -10.96
CA ALA A 268 -9.81 20.14 -11.48
C ALA A 268 -10.20 21.40 -10.69
N LEU A 269 -10.10 21.35 -9.36
CA LEU A 269 -10.35 22.50 -8.50
C LEU A 269 -9.36 23.63 -8.78
N ILE A 270 -8.06 23.31 -8.86
CA ILE A 270 -7.02 24.31 -9.13
C ILE A 270 -7.20 24.96 -10.50
N ALA A 271 -7.56 24.19 -11.53
CA ALA A 271 -7.87 24.70 -12.86
C ALA A 271 -9.13 25.60 -12.84
N ALA A 272 -10.19 25.19 -12.15
CA ALA A 272 -11.44 25.93 -12.06
C ALA A 272 -11.31 27.32 -11.40
N VAL A 273 -10.32 27.49 -10.50
CA VAL A 273 -10.06 28.79 -9.84
C VAL A 273 -9.68 29.88 -10.85
N GLN A 274 -8.93 29.54 -11.91
CA GLN A 274 -8.58 30.50 -12.95
C GLN A 274 -9.70 30.65 -13.97
N HIS A 275 -10.14 29.53 -14.54
CA HIS A 275 -11.25 29.49 -15.50
C HIS A 275 -12.16 28.30 -15.18
N PRO A 276 -13.44 28.52 -14.80
CA PRO A 276 -14.34 27.44 -14.39
C PRO A 276 -14.49 26.30 -15.41
N LEU A 277 -14.41 26.63 -16.70
CA LEU A 277 -14.47 25.64 -17.78
C LEU A 277 -13.25 24.71 -17.81
N ASP A 278 -12.07 25.16 -17.38
CA ASP A 278 -10.87 24.31 -17.36
C ASP A 278 -11.03 23.17 -16.37
N GLY A 279 -11.68 23.41 -15.22
CA GLY A 279 -12.02 22.35 -14.28
C GLY A 279 -12.94 21.30 -14.89
N VAL A 280 -13.91 21.71 -15.70
CA VAL A 280 -14.80 20.79 -16.45
C VAL A 280 -14.00 19.97 -17.45
N TRP A 281 -13.08 20.61 -18.20
CA TRP A 281 -12.20 19.93 -19.14
C TRP A 281 -11.27 18.92 -18.45
N VAL A 282 -10.72 19.25 -17.27
CA VAL A 282 -9.92 18.32 -16.46
C VAL A 282 -10.73 17.11 -16.03
N ILE A 283 -11.96 17.30 -15.55
CA ILE A 283 -12.85 16.19 -15.15
C ILE A 283 -13.20 15.32 -16.36
N ALA A 284 -13.56 15.93 -17.48
CA ALA A 284 -13.90 15.23 -18.71
C ALA A 284 -12.73 14.40 -19.22
N PHE A 285 -11.53 15.00 -19.31
CA PHE A 285 -10.31 14.29 -19.69
C PHE A 285 -10.00 13.16 -18.71
N GLY A 286 -10.04 13.42 -17.40
CA GLY A 286 -9.77 12.41 -16.37
C GLY A 286 -10.73 11.22 -16.46
N THR A 287 -12.00 11.47 -16.75
CA THR A 287 -13.01 10.41 -16.93
C THR A 287 -12.74 9.58 -18.17
N VAL A 288 -12.42 10.22 -19.30
CA VAL A 288 -12.06 9.52 -20.55
C VAL A 288 -10.77 8.72 -20.38
N TYR A 289 -9.74 9.33 -19.79
CA TYR A 289 -8.47 8.68 -19.49
C TYR A 289 -8.67 7.48 -18.57
N GLN A 290 -9.54 7.58 -17.55
CA GLN A 290 -9.88 6.46 -16.69
C GLN A 290 -10.49 5.29 -17.46
N GLN A 291 -11.30 5.53 -18.48
CA GLN A 291 -11.81 4.44 -19.35
C GLN A 291 -10.67 3.80 -20.15
N VAL A 292 -9.77 4.61 -20.73
CA VAL A 292 -8.59 4.11 -21.44
C VAL A 292 -7.71 3.29 -20.51
N GLU A 293 -7.49 3.76 -19.29
CA GLU A 293 -6.73 3.04 -18.30
C GLU A 293 -7.39 1.69 -17.96
N ASN A 294 -8.68 1.69 -17.63
CA ASN A 294 -9.41 0.50 -17.20
C ASN A 294 -9.54 -0.56 -18.31
N TYR A 295 -9.80 -0.15 -19.56
CA TYR A 295 -10.08 -1.08 -20.65
C TYR A 295 -8.85 -1.41 -21.50
N VAL A 296 -7.80 -0.59 -21.50
CA VAL A 296 -6.65 -0.76 -22.41
C VAL A 296 -5.34 -0.93 -21.66
N LEU A 297 -4.99 0.01 -20.78
CA LEU A 297 -3.67 0.01 -20.14
C LEU A 297 -3.61 -1.03 -19.03
N HIS A 298 -4.58 -1.03 -18.11
CA HIS A 298 -4.62 -1.90 -16.95
C HIS A 298 -4.61 -3.39 -17.35
N PRO A 299 -5.46 -3.87 -18.27
CA PRO A 299 -5.43 -5.29 -18.67
C PRO A 299 -4.09 -5.69 -19.28
N ARG A 300 -3.43 -4.82 -20.05
CA ARG A 300 -2.15 -5.12 -20.71
C ARG A 300 -0.96 -5.08 -19.75
N ILE A 301 -0.99 -4.20 -18.76
CA ILE A 301 0.11 -3.99 -17.80
C ILE A 301 0.01 -4.94 -16.60
N THR A 302 -1.21 -5.31 -16.21
CA THR A 302 -1.50 -6.13 -15.01
C THR A 302 -1.76 -7.60 -15.37
N ALA A 303 -1.74 -8.01 -16.64
CA ALA A 303 -2.08 -9.37 -17.11
C ALA A 303 -1.35 -10.53 -16.38
N ARG A 304 -0.17 -10.29 -15.82
CA ARG A 304 0.65 -11.30 -15.12
C ARG A 304 0.74 -11.06 -13.61
N THR A 305 -0.03 -10.14 -13.05
CA THR A 305 0.03 -9.78 -11.63
C THR A 305 -1.27 -10.15 -10.91
N VAL A 306 -1.29 -10.05 -9.58
CA VAL A 306 -2.36 -10.62 -8.75
C VAL A 306 -3.71 -9.95 -9.00
N SER A 307 -4.72 -10.76 -9.28
CA SER A 307 -6.12 -10.38 -9.22
C SER A 307 -6.61 -10.37 -7.78
N ILE A 308 -6.50 -9.23 -7.10
CA ILE A 308 -7.06 -9.03 -5.76
C ILE A 308 -8.45 -8.43 -5.90
N HIS A 309 -9.43 -9.02 -5.22
CA HIS A 309 -10.78 -8.49 -5.18
C HIS A 309 -10.78 -7.05 -4.58
N PRO A 310 -11.48 -6.07 -5.17
CA PRO A 310 -11.41 -4.67 -4.74
C PRO A 310 -11.71 -4.45 -3.25
N ALA A 311 -12.68 -5.17 -2.70
CA ALA A 311 -13.02 -5.10 -1.28
C ALA A 311 -11.87 -5.57 -0.37
N VAL A 312 -11.11 -6.58 -0.78
CA VAL A 312 -9.95 -7.09 -0.03
C VAL A 312 -8.81 -6.08 -0.09
N ALA A 313 -8.54 -5.49 -1.26
CA ALA A 313 -7.54 -4.44 -1.41
C ALA A 313 -7.89 -3.18 -0.59
N PHE A 314 -9.16 -2.76 -0.60
CA PHE A 314 -9.60 -1.62 0.20
C PHE A 314 -9.51 -1.91 1.71
N GLY A 315 -10.01 -3.06 2.15
CA GLY A 315 -9.91 -3.48 3.55
C GLY A 315 -8.47 -3.61 4.02
N SER A 316 -7.56 -4.13 3.18
CA SER A 316 -6.14 -4.24 3.53
C SER A 316 -5.48 -2.88 3.71
N VAL A 317 -5.83 -1.89 2.89
CA VAL A 317 -5.32 -0.52 3.05
C VAL A 317 -5.73 0.07 4.38
N ILE A 318 -6.99 -0.12 4.81
CA ILE A 318 -7.46 0.38 6.12
C ILE A 318 -6.70 -0.32 7.26
N VAL A 319 -6.55 -1.64 7.19
CA VAL A 319 -5.81 -2.41 8.19
C VAL A 319 -4.34 -1.98 8.24
N GLY A 320 -3.69 -1.87 7.07
CA GLY A 320 -2.31 -1.41 6.95
C GLY A 320 -2.11 0.00 7.48
N ALA A 321 -3.01 0.93 7.13
CA ALA A 321 -3.02 2.30 7.63
C ALA A 321 -3.12 2.36 9.15
N THR A 322 -3.95 1.49 9.73
CA THR A 322 -4.17 1.44 11.18
C THR A 322 -2.95 0.87 11.91
N LEU A 323 -2.31 -0.17 11.36
CA LEU A 323 -1.20 -0.86 12.01
C LEU A 323 0.14 -0.15 11.86
N PHE A 324 0.44 0.38 10.68
CA PHE A 324 1.76 0.94 10.34
C PHE A 324 1.67 2.34 9.71
N GLY A 325 0.53 3.02 9.85
CA GLY A 325 0.35 4.38 9.32
C GLY A 325 0.34 4.42 7.78
N PRO A 326 0.69 5.58 7.18
CA PRO A 326 0.68 5.77 5.73
C PRO A 326 1.52 4.74 4.96
N VAL A 327 2.65 4.31 5.54
CA VAL A 327 3.51 3.28 4.91
C VAL A 327 2.78 1.94 4.86
N GLY A 328 2.10 1.55 5.93
CA GLY A 328 1.29 0.32 5.98
C GLY A 328 0.14 0.32 4.97
N ALA A 329 -0.49 1.47 4.77
CA ALA A 329 -1.53 1.64 3.76
C ALA A 329 -0.98 1.32 2.36
N LEU A 330 0.17 1.90 2.02
CA LEU A 330 0.84 1.74 0.72
C LEU A 330 1.25 0.28 0.45
N VAL A 331 1.78 -0.40 1.46
CA VAL A 331 2.30 -1.76 1.31
C VAL A 331 1.26 -2.87 1.49
N SER A 332 0.05 -2.52 1.95
CA SER A 332 -0.98 -3.51 2.30
C SER A 332 -1.37 -4.44 1.15
N VAL A 333 -1.49 -3.92 -0.07
CA VAL A 333 -1.91 -4.69 -1.23
C VAL A 333 -0.82 -5.71 -1.65
N PRO A 334 0.47 -5.33 -1.73
CA PRO A 334 1.56 -6.31 -1.85
C PRO A 334 1.58 -7.36 -0.73
N VAL A 335 1.31 -6.98 0.52
CA VAL A 335 1.23 -7.95 1.64
C VAL A 335 0.12 -8.96 1.39
N VAL A 336 -1.08 -8.51 0.98
CA VAL A 336 -2.19 -9.40 0.61
C VAL A 336 -1.83 -10.29 -0.56
N ALA A 337 -1.14 -9.76 -1.58
CA ALA A 337 -0.68 -10.54 -2.73
C ALA A 337 0.22 -11.72 -2.29
N ILE A 338 1.14 -11.48 -1.34
CA ILE A 338 2.02 -12.52 -0.78
C ILE A 338 1.19 -13.51 0.05
N LEU A 339 0.29 -13.04 0.90
CA LEU A 339 -0.57 -13.91 1.71
C LEU A 339 -1.44 -14.82 0.83
N GLN A 340 -1.98 -14.28 -0.27
CA GLN A 340 -2.73 -15.04 -1.25
C GLN A 340 -1.85 -16.04 -1.98
N ALA A 341 -0.61 -15.68 -2.35
CA ALA A 341 0.37 -16.59 -2.93
C ALA A 341 0.68 -17.77 -2.00
N LEU A 342 0.86 -17.50 -0.72
CA LEU A 342 1.08 -18.51 0.32
C LEU A 342 -0.16 -19.41 0.46
N ALA A 343 -1.35 -18.81 0.55
CA ALA A 343 -2.60 -19.57 0.67
C ALA A 343 -2.83 -20.48 -0.55
N GLU A 344 -2.49 -20.03 -1.75
CA GLU A 344 -2.59 -20.84 -2.97
C GLU A 344 -1.51 -21.92 -3.06
N SER A 345 -0.30 -21.66 -2.55
CA SER A 345 0.80 -22.64 -2.58
C SER A 345 0.66 -23.74 -1.52
N PHE A 346 0.02 -23.46 -0.39
CA PHE A 346 -0.18 -24.43 0.70
C PHE A 346 -1.63 -24.96 0.77
N GLY A 347 -2.60 -24.24 0.21
CA GLY A 347 -4.00 -24.62 0.20
C GLY A 347 -4.33 -25.58 -0.94
N HIS A 348 -5.10 -26.61 -0.64
CA HIS A 348 -5.69 -27.48 -1.66
C HIS A 348 -7.00 -26.81 -2.11
N ARG A 349 -7.05 -26.29 -3.34
CA ARG A 349 -8.34 -25.96 -3.96
C ARG A 349 -8.99 -27.27 -4.38
N TYR A 350 -10.09 -27.62 -3.73
CA TYR A 350 -10.92 -28.74 -4.15
C TYR A 350 -11.78 -28.28 -5.33
N GLU A 351 -11.92 -29.13 -6.34
CA GLU A 351 -12.89 -28.91 -7.41
C GLU A 351 -14.29 -28.82 -6.80
N LEU A 352 -15.08 -27.86 -7.28
CA LEU A 352 -16.47 -27.72 -6.85
C LEU A 352 -17.25 -28.92 -7.36
N ILE A 353 -18.08 -29.49 -6.50
CA ILE A 353 -19.02 -30.55 -6.91
C ILE A 353 -19.96 -29.92 -7.97
N PRO A 354 -20.25 -30.59 -9.09
CA PRO A 354 -21.04 -30.01 -10.20
C PRO A 354 -22.36 -29.36 -9.75
N GLU A 355 -23.03 -29.97 -8.77
CA GLU A 355 -24.27 -29.48 -8.14
C GLU A 355 -24.14 -28.10 -7.48
N VAL A 356 -22.95 -27.74 -7.02
CA VAL A 356 -22.63 -26.43 -6.42
C VAL A 356 -22.01 -25.48 -7.45
N GLY A 357 -21.35 -26.02 -8.48
CA GLY A 357 -20.73 -25.26 -9.58
C GLY A 357 -21.74 -24.65 -10.56
N GLY A 358 -23.00 -25.09 -10.53
CA GLY A 358 -24.04 -24.59 -11.44
C GLY A 358 -23.90 -25.10 -12.87
N GLU A 359 -23.05 -26.10 -13.10
CA GLU A 359 -23.01 -26.85 -14.35
C GLU A 359 -24.15 -27.88 -14.28
N GLU A 360 -25.22 -27.65 -15.06
CA GLU A 360 -26.24 -28.68 -15.25
C GLU A 360 -25.56 -29.94 -15.79
N PRO A 361 -25.86 -31.13 -15.25
CA PRO A 361 -25.30 -32.37 -15.77
C PRO A 361 -25.65 -32.47 -17.25
N GLU A 362 -24.63 -32.51 -18.10
CA GLU A 362 -24.78 -32.76 -19.52
C GLU A 362 -25.59 -34.06 -19.65
N PRO A 363 -26.77 -34.06 -20.31
CA PRO A 363 -27.61 -35.23 -20.34
C PRO A 363 -26.84 -36.35 -21.04
N ASP A 364 -26.63 -37.46 -20.33
CA ASP A 364 -25.94 -38.65 -20.83
C ASP A 364 -26.35 -38.90 -22.28
N ALA A 365 -25.38 -38.76 -23.19
CA ALA A 365 -25.57 -39.16 -24.57
C ALA A 365 -26.03 -40.62 -24.56
N PRO A 366 -27.16 -40.97 -25.21
CA PRO A 366 -27.74 -42.29 -25.07
C PRO A 366 -26.69 -43.34 -25.45
N GLU A 367 -26.45 -44.28 -24.52
CA GLU A 367 -25.71 -45.51 -24.80
C GLU A 367 -26.26 -46.08 -26.09
N LEU A 368 -25.42 -46.09 -27.13
CA LEU A 368 -25.64 -46.90 -28.32
C LEU A 368 -25.58 -48.35 -27.83
N THR A 369 -26.75 -48.84 -27.42
CA THR A 369 -27.03 -50.26 -27.26
C THR A 369 -26.66 -50.91 -28.59
N ALA A 370 -25.57 -51.66 -28.56
CA ALA A 370 -25.24 -52.57 -29.64
C ALA A 370 -26.37 -53.61 -29.67
N ASP A 371 -27.29 -53.38 -30.60
CA ASP A 371 -28.34 -54.31 -30.97
C ASP A 371 -27.66 -55.54 -31.59
N ASN A 372 -27.37 -56.51 -30.72
CA ASN A 372 -27.15 -57.89 -31.12
C ASN A 372 -28.55 -58.49 -31.30
N ASP A 373 -29.06 -58.46 -32.51
CA ASP A 373 -30.14 -59.35 -32.92
C ASP A 373 -29.79 -60.05 -34.23
N ASP A 374 -29.81 -61.38 -34.10
CA ASP A 374 -29.89 -62.44 -35.11
C ASP A 374 -30.40 -62.04 -36.49
N TYR A 375 -29.76 -62.59 -37.54
CA TYR A 375 -30.46 -63.35 -38.57
C TYR A 375 -29.54 -64.44 -39.15
N ASP A 376 -30.09 -65.66 -39.12
CA ASP A 376 -29.69 -66.88 -39.86
C ASP A 376 -29.34 -66.67 -41.34
#